data_AF-N8WML1-F1
#
_entry.id   AF-N8WML1-F1
#
_cell.length_a   1.000
_cell.length_b   1.000
_cell.length_c   1.000
_cell.angle_alpha   90.00
_cell.angle_beta   90.00
_cell.angle_gamma   90.00
#
_symmetry.space_group_name_H-M   'P 1'
#
loop_
_entity.id
_entity.type
_entity.pdbx_description
1 polymer ?
#
loop_
_entity_poly.entity_id
_entity_poly.type
_entity_poly.pdbx_seq_one_letter_code
_entity_poly.pdbx_strand_id
1 'polypeptide(L)' 'MNNTQLEQILEHLKQGKSITPIEALEQYGCFRLSAVILKLRKQGYDIVTHHDRNSSGIGTHARYELKQVAA' A
#
# COMPACT_ATOMS: atom_id res chain seq x y z
N MET A 1 21.95 -0.84 -6.11
CA MET A 1 20.87 0.15 -5.93
C MET A 1 20.07 -0.23 -4.69
N ASN A 2 19.97 0.64 -3.70
CA ASN A 2 18.98 0.47 -2.64
C ASN A 2 17.63 0.88 -3.23
N ASN A 3 16.76 -0.09 -3.55
CA ASN A 3 15.38 0.23 -3.91
C ASN A 3 14.74 0.94 -2.72
N THR A 4 14.18 2.12 -2.97
CA THR A 4 13.51 2.89 -1.93
C THR A 4 12.23 2.17 -1.51
N GLN A 5 11.77 2.38 -0.27
CA GLN A 5 10.49 1.85 0.20
C GLN A 5 9.32 2.24 -0.73
N LEU A 6 9.43 3.38 -1.41
CA LEU A 6 8.45 3.82 -2.40
C LEU A 6 8.41 2.88 -3.61
N GLU A 7 9.57 2.53 -4.17
CA GLU A 7 9.67 1.64 -5.33
C GLU A 7 9.21 0.23 -4.98
N GLN A 8 9.64 -0.30 -3.83
CA GLN A 8 9.25 -1.65 -3.39
C GLN A 8 7.74 -1.78 -3.22
N ILE A 9 7.09 -0.79 -2.59
CA ILE A 9 5.64 -0.77 -2.40
C ILE A 9 4.92 -0.62 -3.75
N LEU A 10 5.44 0.23 -4.64
CA LEU A 10 4.88 0.38 -5.98
C LEU A 10 4.96 -0.92 -6.79
N GLU A 11 6.09 -1.61 -6.76
CA GLU A 11 6.27 -2.90 -7.43
C GLU A 11 5.31 -3.95 -6.86
N HIS A 12 5.14 -4.02 -5.54
CA HIS A 12 4.16 -4.92 -4.91
C HIS A 12 2.73 -4.63 -5.39
N LEU A 13 2.33 -3.36 -5.39
CA LEU A 13 1.00 -2.96 -5.85
C LEU A 13 0.78 -3.23 -7.35
N LYS A 14 1.82 -3.04 -8.19
CA LYS A 14 1.77 -3.34 -9.63
C LYS A 14 1.58 -4.82 -9.94
N GLN A 15 1.92 -5.72 -9.02
CA GLN A 15 1.64 -7.16 -9.15
C GLN A 15 0.15 -7.50 -8.94
N GLY A 16 -0.72 -6.49 -8.76
CA GLY A 16 -2.13 -6.68 -8.44
C GLY A 16 -2.38 -7.13 -6.99
N LYS A 17 -1.35 -7.05 -6.14
CA LYS A 17 -1.47 -7.35 -4.71
C LYS A 17 -1.88 -6.08 -3.97
N SER A 18 -2.69 -6.27 -2.92
CA SER A 18 -2.96 -5.21 -1.96
C SER A 18 -1.96 -5.27 -0.79
N ILE A 19 -1.93 -4.21 0.01
CA ILE A 19 -1.03 -4.12 1.16
C ILE A 19 -1.63 -3.30 2.30
N THR A 20 -1.40 -3.78 3.53
CA THR A 20 -1.76 -3.11 4.79
C THR A 20 -0.52 -2.52 5.47
N PRO A 21 -0.68 -1.60 6.44
CA PRO A 21 0.44 -1.04 7.19
C PRO A 21 1.32 -2.09 7.87
N ILE A 22 0.73 -3.17 8.39
CA ILE A 22 1.49 -4.23 9.06
C ILE A 22 2.28 -5.07 8.05
N GLU A 23 1.68 -5.45 6.93
CA GLU A 23 2.37 -6.16 5.84
C GLU A 23 3.53 -5.31 5.28
N ALA A 24 3.33 -4.00 5.14
CA ALA A 24 4.37 -3.09 4.68
C ALA A 24 5.55 -2.95 5.66
N LEU A 25 5.26 -3.00 6.96
CA LEU A 25 6.27 -3.03 7.99
C LEU A 25 7.06 -4.34 7.96
N GLU A 26 6.36 -5.48 7.94
CA GLU A 26 6.99 -6.81 8.01
C GLU A 26 7.79 -7.17 6.75
N GLN A 27 7.29 -6.81 5.56
CA GLN A 27 7.91 -7.19 4.29
C GLN A 27 8.95 -6.18 3.78
N TYR A 28 8.75 -4.88 4.07
CA TYR A 28 9.55 -3.78 3.48
C TYR A 28 10.14 -2.81 4.51
N GLY A 29 9.92 -3.05 5.81
CA GLY A 29 10.34 -2.15 6.88
C GLY A 29 9.65 -0.78 6.84
N CYS A 30 8.51 -0.66 6.15
CA CYS A 30 7.85 0.62 5.90
C CYS A 30 6.82 0.99 6.98
N PHE A 31 7.28 1.67 8.03
CA PHE A 31 6.41 2.15 9.12
C PHE A 31 5.35 3.18 8.68
N ARG A 32 5.67 4.02 7.70
CA ARG A 32 4.80 5.13 7.25
C ARG A 32 4.19 4.84 5.87
N LEU A 33 3.52 3.70 5.74
CA LEU A 33 2.88 3.30 4.48
C LEU A 33 1.98 4.40 3.90
N SER A 34 1.16 5.06 4.72
CA SER A 34 0.28 6.14 4.28
C SER A 34 1.02 7.30 3.59
N ALA A 35 2.24 7.63 4.04
CA ALA A 35 3.06 8.66 3.44
C ALA A 35 3.64 8.22 2.08
N VAL A 36 3.96 6.93 1.93
CA VAL A 36 4.36 6.33 0.65
C VAL A 36 3.20 6.36 -0.33
N ILE A 37 2.01 5.90 0.08
CA ILE A 37 0.80 5.92 -0.76
C ILE A 37 0.46 7.35 -1.20
N LEU A 38 0.59 8.35 -0.33
CA LEU A 38 0.37 9.75 -0.70
C LEU A 38 1.34 10.21 -1.80
N LYS A 39 2.62 9.82 -1.72
CA LYS A 39 3.61 10.13 -2.78
C LYS A 39 3.25 9.44 -4.09
N LEU A 40 2.85 8.17 -4.05
CA LEU A 40 2.44 7.42 -5.24
C LEU A 40 1.19 8.04 -5.90
N ARG A 41 0.18 8.44 -5.12
CA ARG A 41 -0.99 9.17 -5.65
C ARG A 41 -0.60 10.48 -6.32
N LYS A 42 0.34 11.23 -5.72
CA LYS A 42 0.88 12.46 -6.32
C LYS A 42 1.66 12.22 -7.61
N GLN A 43 2.20 11.01 -7.81
CA GLN A 43 2.84 10.60 -9.06
C GLN A 43 1.83 10.12 -10.13
N GLY A 44 0.53 10.09 -9.83
CA GLY A 44 -0.52 9.73 -10.76
C GLY A 44 -1.01 8.28 -10.68
N TYR A 45 -0.55 7.50 -9.69
CA TYR A 45 -1.05 6.15 -9.48
C TYR A 45 -2.44 6.17 -8.81
N ASP A 46 -3.43 5.54 -9.45
CA ASP A 46 -4.77 5.39 -8.89
C ASP A 46 -4.80 4.26 -7.84
N ILE A 47 -4.51 4.62 -6.59
CA ILE A 47 -4.48 3.70 -5.47
C ILE A 47 -5.71 3.93 -4.61
N VAL A 48 -6.55 2.90 -4.49
CA VAL A 48 -7.74 2.91 -3.64
C VAL A 48 -7.41 2.48 -2.21
N THR A 49 -8.21 2.95 -1.27
CA THR A 49 -8.13 2.55 0.14
C THR A 49 -9.41 1.83 0.53
N HIS A 50 -9.25 0.60 0.99
CA HIS A 50 -10.29 -0.19 1.65
C HIS A 50 -10.08 -0.13 3.16
N HIS A 51 -11.15 -0.40 3.91
CA HIS A 51 -11.11 -0.47 5.36
C HIS A 51 -11.50 -1.88 5.79
N ASP A 52 -10.52 -2.67 6.22
CA ASP A 52 -10.72 -4.03 6.69
C ASP A 52 -10.99 -4.02 8.19
N ARG A 53 -11.93 -4.85 8.65
CA ARG A 53 -12.20 -5.05 10.08
C ARG A 53 -10.93 -5.61 10.74
N ASN A 54 -10.56 -5.06 11.89
CA ASN A 54 -9.45 -5.62 12.66
C ASN A 54 -9.82 -7.00 13.23
N SER A 55 -8.83 -7.87 13.41
CA SER A 55 -9.01 -9.21 13.98
C SER A 55 -9.57 -9.19 15.41
N SER A 56 -9.31 -8.12 16.18
CA SER A 56 -9.91 -7.91 17.50
C SER A 56 -11.42 -7.62 17.47
N GLY A 57 -12.00 -7.45 16.27
CA GLY A 57 -13.41 -7.10 16.10
C GLY A 57 -13.75 -5.66 16.45
N ILE A 58 -12.77 -4.79 16.73
CA ILE A 58 -12.96 -3.37 17.06
C ILE A 58 -12.11 -2.51 16.11
N GLY A 59 -12.75 -1.51 15.50
CA GLY A 59 -12.12 -0.63 14.52
C GLY A 59 -11.85 -1.30 13.17
N THR A 60 -11.12 -0.58 12.33
CA THR A 60 -10.70 -1.00 10.98
C THR A 60 -9.27 -0.54 10.72
N HIS A 61 -8.59 -1.17 9.77
CA HIS A 61 -7.29 -0.73 9.25
C HIS A 61 -7.37 -0.54 7.73
N ALA A 62 -6.49 0.30 7.20
CA ALA A 62 -6.43 0.57 5.77
C ALA A 62 -5.77 -0.59 5.01
N ARG A 63 -6.34 -0.95 3.87
CA ARG A 63 -5.72 -1.81 2.84
C ARG A 63 -5.67 -1.03 1.54
N TYR A 64 -4.51 -1.01 0.90
CA TYR A 64 -4.28 -0.25 -0.32
C TYR A 64 -4.14 -1.18 -1.51
N GLU A 65 -4.77 -0.82 -2.63
CA GLU A 65 -4.74 -1.58 -3.88
C GLU A 65 -4.58 -0.62 -5.05
N LEU A 66 -3.77 -0.99 -6.04
CA LEU A 66 -3.66 -0.24 -7.29
C LEU A 66 -4.80 -0.65 -8.20
N LYS A 67 -5.66 0.31 -8.57
CA LYS A 67 -6.64 0.07 -9.62
C LYS A 67 -5.89 -0.16 -10.92
N GLN A 68 -6.03 -1.36 -11.47
CA GLN A 68 -5.51 -1.67 -12.80
C GLN A 68 -6.08 -0.62 -13.77
N VAL A 69 -5.19 0.10 -14.46
CA VAL A 69 -5.59 0.88 -15.62
C VAL A 69 -6.09 -0.15 -16.62
N ALA A 70 -7.39 -0.10 -16.97
CA ALA A 70 -7.92 -0.89 -18.06
C ALA A 70 -7.01 -0.67 -19.28
N ALA A 71 -6.37 -1.75 -19.74
CA ALA A 71 -5.55 -1.74 -20.95
C ALA A 71 -6.42 -1.44 -22.17
#